data_AF-A0A536NFJ3-F1
#
_entry.id   AF-A0A536NFJ3-F1
#
_cell.length_a   1.000
_cell.length_b   1.000
_cell.length_c   1.000
_cell.angle_alpha   90.00
_cell.angle_beta   90.00
_cell.angle_gamma   90.00
#
_symmetry.space_group_name_H-M   'P 1'
#
loop_
_entity.id
_entity.type
_entity.pdbx_description
1 polymer ?
#
loop_
_entity_poly.entity_id
_entity_poly.type
_entity_poly.pdbx_seq_one_letter_code
_entity_poly.pdbx_strand_id
1 'polypeptide(L)'
;MTIAEVVGAASAEAIGLSADACLKCNVCNTVCPVARVTDLFPGPKYVGPQAQRFRLGALLSPGTGEDSVVESPDKTVDYCSGCGVCSTACPAGVKIAEMNNRARGANRSGHVPRLRDWLLGQTDLTGWAGVLTAPIANWSLHNRLFRWLIDRFIGIDRRAPLPAFKAPPFRWRLGKRHRSAQLAGAPPPERAVVYFHGCAANYYEPHVAAAALEVLERNGYEVIVPPQVCCGLPLISNGLYGAARGRARRNLEVLARYARAGYRIVGTSTSCTHTLKSEYREMLDLDDADARAVADATWDICEFLLDLHDGDNLDTAFGTVAATLPYHAPCQLRSHGIGLPALDLFALVPGLEAIDTDHDCCGIAGTYGLKKEKYDIAMAVGEPLFRKIRSMGATEAACDSETCRWQIAAATGARLRHPVEILADAYRAADVAGPKSPARTEPAARSSPTAPAGG
;
A
#
# COMPACT_ATOMS: atom_id res chain seq x y z
N MET A 1 13.94 -22.74 -23.41
CA MET A 1 13.12 -21.92 -22.49
C MET A 1 13.12 -22.55 -21.11
N THR A 2 13.37 -21.77 -20.07
CA THR A 2 13.18 -22.19 -18.67
C THR A 2 11.69 -22.24 -18.32
N ILE A 3 11.31 -22.99 -17.28
CA ILE A 3 9.91 -23.02 -16.79
C ILE A 3 9.41 -21.60 -16.47
N ALA A 4 10.29 -20.73 -15.96
CA ALA A 4 9.97 -19.33 -15.69
C ALA A 4 9.69 -18.52 -16.97
N GLU A 5 10.40 -18.79 -18.07
CA GLU A 5 10.15 -18.16 -19.38
C GLU A 5 8.82 -18.65 -19.97
N VAL A 6 8.49 -19.93 -19.85
CA VAL A 6 7.22 -20.50 -20.32
C VAL A 6 6.03 -19.94 -19.52
N VAL A 7 6.13 -19.89 -18.19
CA VAL A 7 5.09 -19.29 -17.33
C VAL A 7 4.96 -17.80 -17.58
N GLY A 8 6.08 -17.10 -17.81
CA GLY A 8 6.09 -15.69 -18.18
C GLY A 8 5.40 -15.41 -19.50
N ALA A 9 5.64 -16.22 -20.53
CA ALA A 9 4.97 -16.12 -21.83
C ALA A 9 3.46 -16.40 -21.73
N ALA A 10 3.04 -17.41 -20.95
CA ALA A 10 1.63 -17.73 -20.73
C ALA A 10 0.88 -16.60 -19.98
N SER A 11 1.50 -15.99 -18.96
CA SER A 11 0.98 -14.79 -18.28
C SER A 11 0.96 -13.56 -19.22
N ALA A 12 1.96 -13.43 -20.08
CA ALA A 12 2.03 -12.38 -21.10
C ALA A 12 0.80 -12.43 -22.01
N GLU A 13 0.52 -13.63 -22.52
CA GLU A 13 -0.58 -13.95 -23.40
C GLU A 13 -1.94 -13.77 -22.71
N ALA A 14 -2.12 -14.26 -21.48
CA ALA A 14 -3.40 -14.16 -20.75
C ALA A 14 -3.89 -12.73 -20.54
N ILE A 15 -3.00 -11.81 -20.13
CA ILE A 15 -3.37 -10.38 -19.96
C ILE A 15 -3.63 -9.73 -21.32
N GLY A 16 -2.80 -10.03 -22.33
CA GLY A 16 -2.96 -9.49 -23.67
C GLY A 16 -4.29 -9.87 -24.30
N LEU A 17 -4.64 -11.16 -24.24
CA LEU A 17 -5.89 -11.72 -24.79
C LEU A 17 -7.14 -11.24 -24.05
N SER A 18 -7.02 -10.84 -22.77
CA SER A 18 -8.17 -10.26 -22.04
C SER A 18 -8.74 -9.00 -22.71
N ALA A 19 -7.98 -8.34 -23.61
CA ALA A 19 -8.48 -7.23 -24.41
C ALA A 19 -9.69 -7.59 -25.28
N ASP A 20 -9.82 -8.84 -25.72
CA ASP A 20 -10.90 -9.31 -26.59
C ASP A 20 -12.25 -9.42 -25.87
N ALA A 21 -12.22 -9.60 -24.55
CA ALA A 21 -13.42 -9.51 -23.70
C ALA A 21 -13.96 -8.07 -23.55
N CYS A 22 -13.26 -7.05 -24.06
CA CYS A 22 -13.68 -5.65 -23.92
C CYS A 22 -14.96 -5.33 -24.71
N LEU A 23 -16.06 -5.13 -23.98
CA LEU A 23 -17.39 -4.76 -24.49
C LEU A 23 -17.52 -3.29 -24.96
N LYS A 24 -16.43 -2.50 -24.88
CA LYS A 24 -16.39 -1.07 -25.24
C LYS A 24 -17.39 -0.16 -24.49
N CYS A 25 -17.89 -0.56 -23.32
CA CYS A 25 -18.91 0.16 -22.53
C CYS A 25 -18.47 1.47 -21.82
N ASN A 26 -17.18 1.85 -21.86
CA ASN A 26 -16.61 3.06 -21.22
C ASN A 26 -16.60 3.13 -19.68
N VAL A 27 -17.04 2.10 -18.94
CA VAL A 27 -17.00 2.08 -17.46
C VAL A 27 -15.59 2.40 -16.91
N CYS A 28 -14.54 1.84 -17.52
CA CYS A 28 -13.17 2.10 -17.10
C CYS A 28 -12.75 3.57 -17.24
N ASN A 29 -13.31 4.32 -18.18
CA ASN A 29 -13.02 5.75 -18.35
C ASN A 29 -13.74 6.59 -17.30
N THR A 30 -14.99 6.25 -16.94
CA THR A 30 -15.77 7.02 -15.96
C THR A 30 -15.19 6.93 -14.55
N VAL A 31 -14.57 5.80 -14.20
CA VAL A 31 -13.91 5.61 -12.91
C VAL A 31 -12.45 6.08 -12.89
N CYS A 32 -11.88 6.48 -14.04
CA CYS A 32 -10.46 6.84 -14.10
C CYS A 32 -10.24 8.24 -13.50
N PRO A 33 -9.44 8.36 -12.42
CA PRO A 33 -9.20 9.66 -11.81
C PRO A 33 -8.37 10.59 -12.71
N VAL A 34 -7.40 10.04 -13.45
CA VAL A 34 -6.50 10.84 -14.29
C VAL A 34 -7.24 11.42 -15.50
N ALA A 35 -7.99 10.57 -16.23
CA ALA A 35 -8.70 11.00 -17.44
C ALA A 35 -9.77 12.07 -17.16
N ARG A 36 -10.24 12.16 -15.91
CA ARG A 36 -11.20 13.18 -15.46
C ARG A 36 -10.61 14.58 -15.35
N VAL A 37 -9.29 14.73 -15.21
CA VAL A 37 -8.65 16.01 -14.87
C VAL A 37 -7.61 16.48 -15.89
N THR A 38 -7.34 15.70 -16.94
CA THR A 38 -6.38 16.09 -17.98
C THR A 38 -6.66 15.44 -19.32
N ASP A 39 -6.55 16.22 -20.39
CA ASP A 39 -6.65 15.72 -21.78
C ASP A 39 -5.35 15.07 -22.28
N LEU A 40 -4.25 15.17 -21.50
CA LEU A 40 -2.98 14.50 -21.81
C LEU A 40 -3.08 12.97 -21.71
N PHE A 41 -4.15 12.48 -21.06
CA PHE A 41 -4.44 11.06 -20.94
C PHE A 41 -5.83 10.75 -21.52
N PRO A 42 -5.92 10.18 -22.74
CA PRO A 42 -7.20 9.91 -23.42
C PRO A 42 -8.04 8.81 -22.73
N GLY A 43 -7.51 8.21 -21.67
CA GLY A 43 -8.23 7.27 -20.81
C GLY A 43 -7.72 5.83 -20.91
N PRO A 44 -7.99 5.02 -19.86
CA PRO A 44 -7.43 3.69 -19.74
C PRO A 44 -7.94 2.72 -20.82
N LYS A 45 -9.15 2.94 -21.37
CA LYS A 45 -9.68 2.13 -22.48
C LYS A 45 -8.85 2.27 -23.75
N TYR A 46 -8.48 3.51 -24.08
CA TYR A 46 -7.82 3.86 -25.34
C TYR A 46 -6.38 3.35 -25.35
N VAL A 47 -5.60 3.69 -24.33
CA VAL A 47 -4.20 3.21 -24.23
C VAL A 47 -4.08 1.74 -23.84
N GLY A 48 -5.18 1.12 -23.38
CA GLY A 48 -5.26 -0.27 -22.94
C GLY A 48 -5.85 -1.17 -24.00
N PRO A 49 -7.06 -1.75 -23.81
CA PRO A 49 -7.59 -2.77 -24.70
C PRO A 49 -7.76 -2.34 -26.17
N GLN A 50 -7.95 -1.05 -26.47
CA GLN A 50 -7.99 -0.58 -27.86
C GLN A 50 -6.60 -0.60 -28.50
N ALA A 51 -5.61 0.04 -27.86
CA ALA A 51 -4.22 0.00 -28.31
C ALA A 51 -3.63 -1.42 -28.30
N GLN A 52 -4.06 -2.29 -27.37
CA GLN A 52 -3.57 -3.65 -27.24
C GLN A 52 -3.84 -4.50 -28.48
N ARG A 53 -4.96 -4.29 -29.17
CA ARG A 53 -5.27 -5.00 -30.42
C ARG A 53 -4.26 -4.71 -31.52
N PHE A 54 -3.77 -3.47 -31.59
CA PHE A 54 -2.68 -3.11 -32.51
C PHE A 54 -1.35 -3.75 -32.10
N ARG A 55 -1.08 -3.84 -30.79
CA ARG A 55 0.13 -4.51 -30.28
C ARG A 55 0.13 -6.01 -30.57
N LEU A 56 -0.99 -6.69 -30.36
CA LEU A 56 -1.16 -8.11 -30.68
C LEU A 56 -1.08 -8.36 -32.19
N GLY A 57 -1.71 -7.51 -33.01
CA GLY A 57 -1.60 -7.61 -34.47
C GLY A 57 -0.16 -7.48 -34.98
N ALA A 58 0.67 -6.66 -34.33
CA ALA A 58 2.08 -6.55 -34.66
C ALA A 58 2.87 -7.84 -34.35
N LEU A 59 2.54 -8.56 -33.27
CA LEU A 59 3.17 -9.85 -32.93
C LEU A 59 2.81 -10.97 -33.92
N LEU A 60 1.66 -10.87 -34.57
CA LEU A 60 1.18 -11.84 -35.56
C LEU A 60 1.72 -11.55 -36.98
N SER A 61 2.54 -10.50 -37.15
CA SER A 61 3.07 -10.11 -38.45
C SER A 61 4.25 -11.00 -38.87
N PRO A 62 4.33 -11.48 -40.13
CA PRO A 62 5.45 -12.29 -40.59
C PRO A 62 6.78 -11.52 -40.43
N GLY A 63 7.68 -12.04 -39.59
CA GLY A 63 9.02 -11.46 -39.36
C GLY A 63 9.25 -10.84 -37.98
N THR A 64 8.22 -10.69 -37.14
CA THR A 64 8.42 -10.40 -35.71
C THR A 64 8.64 -11.72 -34.97
N GLY A 65 9.79 -11.90 -34.33
CA GLY A 65 10.04 -13.08 -33.49
C GLY A 65 9.10 -13.13 -32.29
N GLU A 66 8.80 -14.33 -31.77
CA GLU A 66 7.90 -14.53 -30.61
C GLU A 66 8.30 -13.69 -29.38
N ASP A 67 9.58 -13.35 -29.22
CA ASP A 67 10.11 -12.55 -28.11
C ASP A 67 10.11 -11.03 -28.36
N SER A 68 9.47 -10.53 -29.42
CA SER A 68 9.51 -9.11 -29.79
C SER A 68 8.70 -8.25 -28.80
N VAL A 69 9.36 -7.33 -28.08
CA VAL A 69 8.68 -6.34 -27.24
C VAL A 69 8.04 -5.28 -28.11
N VAL A 70 6.72 -5.30 -28.25
CA VAL A 70 5.99 -4.31 -29.06
C VAL A 70 5.70 -3.06 -28.23
N GLU A 71 6.27 -1.93 -28.67
CA GLU A 71 5.98 -0.63 -28.07
C GLU A 71 4.52 -0.23 -28.23
N SER A 72 4.03 0.55 -27.28
CA SER A 72 2.73 1.20 -27.38
C SER A 72 2.71 2.17 -28.56
N PRO A 73 1.70 2.07 -29.45
CA PRO A 73 1.55 3.02 -30.55
C PRO A 73 1.27 4.45 -30.05
N ASP A 74 0.83 4.59 -28.80
CA ASP A 74 0.55 5.87 -28.18
C ASP A 74 1.40 6.09 -26.91
N LYS A 75 2.13 7.22 -26.86
CA LYS A 75 3.00 7.62 -25.76
C LYS A 75 2.24 8.18 -24.54
N THR A 76 0.97 8.54 -24.70
CA THR A 76 0.10 9.02 -23.61
C THR A 76 -0.14 7.96 -22.54
N VAL A 77 0.16 6.67 -22.82
CA VAL A 77 0.19 5.60 -21.81
C VAL A 77 1.10 5.95 -20.62
N ASP A 78 2.09 6.83 -20.82
CA ASP A 78 2.94 7.33 -19.74
C ASP A 78 2.17 8.12 -18.67
N TYR A 79 1.05 8.75 -19.02
CA TYR A 79 0.17 9.45 -18.07
C TYR A 79 -0.78 8.50 -17.32
N CYS A 80 -0.84 7.22 -17.67
CA CYS A 80 -1.53 6.24 -16.84
C CYS A 80 -0.87 6.19 -15.45
N SER A 81 -1.64 6.39 -14.39
CA SER A 81 -1.16 6.27 -13.01
C SER A 81 -0.89 4.82 -12.59
N GLY A 82 -1.46 3.84 -13.30
CA GLY A 82 -1.31 2.43 -12.99
C GLY A 82 -2.09 1.94 -11.77
N CYS A 83 -3.08 2.72 -11.28
CA CYS A 83 -3.77 2.46 -10.01
C CYS A 83 -4.76 1.28 -9.96
N GLY A 84 -4.97 0.53 -11.05
CA GLY A 84 -5.82 -0.68 -11.04
C GLY A 84 -7.34 -0.47 -11.07
N VAL A 85 -7.86 0.70 -10.66
CA VAL A 85 -9.33 0.95 -10.52
C VAL A 85 -10.13 0.59 -11.78
N CYS A 86 -9.56 0.83 -12.97
CA CYS A 86 -10.19 0.48 -14.24
C CYS A 86 -10.33 -1.03 -14.49
N SER A 87 -9.40 -1.85 -14.01
CA SER A 87 -9.47 -3.32 -14.10
C SER A 87 -10.54 -3.84 -13.14
N THR A 88 -10.54 -3.36 -11.89
CA THR A 88 -11.54 -3.75 -10.87
C THR A 88 -12.96 -3.40 -11.28
N ALA A 89 -13.17 -2.23 -11.90
CA ALA A 89 -14.50 -1.80 -12.34
C ALA A 89 -14.97 -2.47 -13.64
N CYS A 90 -14.13 -3.26 -14.32
CA CYS A 90 -14.49 -3.83 -15.61
C CYS A 90 -15.47 -5.01 -15.45
N PRO A 91 -16.71 -4.94 -16.00
CA PRO A 91 -17.68 -6.02 -15.86
C PRO A 91 -17.28 -7.29 -16.62
N ALA A 92 -16.38 -7.17 -17.59
CA ALA A 92 -15.88 -8.29 -18.39
C ALA A 92 -14.51 -8.81 -17.90
N GLY A 93 -14.02 -8.33 -16.75
CA GLY A 93 -12.75 -8.80 -16.17
C GLY A 93 -11.50 -8.46 -17.00
N VAL A 94 -11.57 -7.45 -17.86
CA VAL A 94 -10.44 -7.03 -18.70
C VAL A 94 -9.32 -6.46 -17.81
N LYS A 95 -8.09 -6.94 -17.99
CA LYS A 95 -6.90 -6.54 -17.23
C LYS A 95 -6.27 -5.24 -17.76
N ILE A 96 -7.04 -4.16 -17.69
CA ILE A 96 -6.76 -2.87 -18.36
C ILE A 96 -5.50 -2.19 -17.79
N ALA A 97 -5.38 -2.09 -16.47
CA ALA A 97 -4.24 -1.45 -15.81
C ALA A 97 -2.94 -2.20 -16.08
N GLU A 98 -3.00 -3.53 -16.05
CA GLU A 98 -1.90 -4.45 -16.30
C GLU A 98 -1.41 -4.30 -17.74
N MET A 99 -2.32 -4.28 -18.73
CA MET A 99 -2.01 -3.95 -20.12
C MET A 99 -1.32 -2.58 -20.26
N ASN A 100 -1.87 -1.55 -19.63
CA ASN A 100 -1.31 -0.20 -19.69
C ASN A 100 0.10 -0.14 -19.08
N ASN A 101 0.29 -0.80 -17.93
CA ASN A 101 1.55 -0.82 -17.24
C ASN A 101 2.61 -1.63 -18.02
N ARG A 102 2.22 -2.75 -18.65
CA ARG A 102 3.09 -3.53 -19.55
C ARG A 102 3.47 -2.72 -20.79
N ALA A 103 2.51 -2.05 -21.42
CA ALA A 103 2.76 -1.18 -22.57
C ALA A 103 3.71 -0.01 -22.21
N ARG A 104 3.54 0.60 -21.05
CA ARG A 104 4.47 1.61 -20.52
C ARG A 104 5.86 1.01 -20.25
N GLY A 105 5.92 -0.24 -19.79
CA GLY A 105 7.15 -1.01 -19.63
C GLY A 105 7.88 -1.27 -20.93
N ALA A 106 7.14 -1.72 -21.95
CA ALA A 106 7.65 -1.99 -23.29
C ALA A 106 8.30 -0.74 -23.89
N ASN A 107 7.64 0.43 -23.79
CA ASN A 107 8.19 1.73 -24.22
C ASN A 107 9.50 2.14 -23.52
N ARG A 108 9.83 1.49 -22.41
CA ARG A 108 11.03 1.77 -21.59
C ARG A 108 12.04 0.63 -21.66
N SER A 109 11.66 -0.52 -22.23
CA SER A 109 12.55 -1.67 -22.39
C SER A 109 13.69 -1.30 -23.34
N GLY A 110 14.89 -1.79 -23.07
CA GLY A 110 16.09 -1.48 -23.87
C GLY A 110 16.64 -0.06 -23.72
N HIS A 111 15.96 0.83 -22.99
CA HIS A 111 16.39 2.21 -22.77
C HIS A 111 17.01 2.40 -21.40
N VAL A 112 18.06 3.25 -21.31
CA VAL A 112 18.60 3.67 -20.01
C VAL A 112 17.52 4.45 -19.26
N PRO A 113 17.17 4.05 -18.02
CA PRO A 113 16.13 4.76 -17.28
C PRO A 113 16.56 6.19 -16.97
N ARG A 114 15.61 7.13 -17.06
CA ARG A 114 15.85 8.51 -16.62
C ARG A 114 16.37 8.48 -15.18
N LEU A 115 17.40 9.28 -14.88
CA LEU A 115 18.02 9.35 -13.55
C LEU A 115 16.98 9.46 -12.43
N ARG A 116 15.95 10.30 -12.62
CA ARG A 116 14.81 10.45 -11.71
C ARG A 116 14.07 9.14 -11.44
N ASP A 117 13.65 8.46 -12.51
CA ASP A 117 12.81 7.26 -12.41
C ASP A 117 13.61 6.10 -11.78
N TRP A 118 14.91 6.04 -12.07
CA TRP A 118 15.85 5.16 -11.37
C TRP A 118 15.97 5.52 -9.88
N LEU A 119 16.27 6.78 -9.55
CA LEU A 119 16.44 7.25 -8.17
C LEU A 119 15.21 7.00 -7.31
N LEU A 120 14.01 7.33 -7.83
CA LEU A 120 12.74 7.09 -7.15
C LEU A 120 12.41 5.59 -7.00
N GLY A 121 12.91 4.74 -7.90
CA GLY A 121 12.81 3.29 -7.78
C GLY A 121 13.78 2.68 -6.77
N GLN A 122 14.95 3.29 -6.56
CA GLN A 122 16.02 2.77 -5.70
C GLN A 122 15.85 3.07 -4.21
N THR A 123 14.66 2.81 -3.65
CA THR A 123 14.30 3.15 -2.26
C THR A 123 15.21 2.58 -1.18
N ASP A 124 15.80 1.39 -1.34
CA ASP A 124 16.72 0.85 -0.32
C ASP A 124 18.06 1.60 -0.33
N LEU A 125 18.57 1.92 -1.52
CA LEU A 125 19.79 2.70 -1.70
C LEU A 125 19.60 4.14 -1.21
N THR A 126 18.54 4.80 -1.67
CA THR A 126 18.24 6.19 -1.29
C THR A 126 17.83 6.30 0.17
N GLY A 127 17.08 5.32 0.67
CA GLY A 127 16.72 5.16 2.08
C GLY A 127 17.94 5.04 2.98
N TRP A 128 18.86 4.11 2.64
CA TRP A 128 20.07 3.90 3.43
C TRP A 128 21.02 5.11 3.41
N ALA A 129 21.31 5.66 2.22
CA ALA A 129 22.15 6.84 2.09
C ALA A 129 21.53 8.07 2.78
N GLY A 130 20.21 8.25 2.64
CA GLY A 130 19.46 9.34 3.25
C GLY A 130 19.42 9.23 4.78
N VAL A 131 19.29 8.02 5.34
CA VAL A 131 19.36 7.81 6.79
C VAL A 131 20.77 8.05 7.34
N LEU A 132 21.82 7.59 6.64
CA LEU A 132 23.21 7.84 7.04
C LEU A 132 23.55 9.33 7.06
N THR A 133 22.92 10.12 6.18
CA THR A 133 23.13 11.57 6.04
C THR A 133 21.93 12.40 6.50
N ALA A 134 21.08 11.85 7.38
CA ALA A 134 19.75 12.39 7.66
C ALA A 134 19.69 13.89 7.98
N PRO A 135 20.58 14.49 8.80
CA PRO A 135 20.56 15.94 9.03
C PRO A 135 20.73 16.76 7.75
N ILE A 136 21.68 16.37 6.89
CA ILE A 136 21.97 17.05 5.63
C ILE A 136 20.88 16.77 4.60
N ALA A 137 20.46 15.51 4.47
CA ALA A 137 19.41 15.10 3.56
C ALA A 137 18.11 15.86 3.88
N ASN A 138 17.68 15.87 5.14
CA ASN A 138 16.47 16.58 5.56
C ASN A 138 16.61 18.09 5.39
N TRP A 139 17.77 18.70 5.71
CA TRP A 139 17.99 20.12 5.41
C TRP A 139 17.83 20.43 3.93
N SER A 140 18.37 19.59 3.03
CA SER A 140 18.24 19.77 1.59
C SER A 140 16.79 19.67 1.11
N LEU A 141 15.99 18.80 1.74
CA LEU A 141 14.56 18.61 1.42
C LEU A 141 13.70 19.80 1.85
N HIS A 142 14.08 20.54 2.89
CA HIS A 142 13.38 21.74 3.35
C HIS A 142 13.89 23.04 2.71
N ASN A 143 15.07 23.01 2.09
CA ASN A 143 15.66 24.19 1.47
C ASN A 143 15.06 24.48 0.08
N ARG A 144 14.46 25.68 -0.08
CA ARG A 144 13.78 26.10 -1.33
C ARG A 144 14.70 26.11 -2.56
N LEU A 145 15.96 26.48 -2.41
CA LEU A 145 16.93 26.51 -3.52
C LEU A 145 17.26 25.09 -3.98
N PHE A 146 17.54 24.18 -3.05
CA PHE A 146 17.80 22.77 -3.38
C PHE A 146 16.58 22.11 -4.03
N ARG A 147 15.38 22.37 -3.52
CA ARG A 147 14.13 21.89 -4.11
C ARG A 147 13.91 22.41 -5.53
N TRP A 148 14.26 23.67 -5.79
CA TRP A 148 14.24 24.24 -7.14
C TRP A 148 15.28 23.60 -8.08
N LEU A 149 16.50 23.30 -7.58
CA LEU A 149 17.53 22.60 -8.35
C LEU A 149 17.09 21.18 -8.73
N ILE A 150 16.53 20.43 -7.78
CA ILE A 150 15.98 19.09 -8.00
C ILE A 150 14.85 19.14 -9.05
N ASP A 151 13.96 20.11 -8.96
CA ASP A 151 12.90 20.37 -9.96
C ASP A 151 13.47 20.66 -11.35
N ARG A 152 14.48 21.54 -11.44
CA ARG A 152 15.06 21.96 -12.72
C ARG A 152 15.88 20.88 -13.43
N PHE A 153 16.66 20.10 -12.68
CA PHE A 153 17.67 19.20 -13.23
C PHE A 153 17.30 17.72 -13.13
N ILE A 154 16.60 17.30 -12.07
CA ILE A 154 16.18 15.90 -11.87
C ILE A 154 14.73 15.71 -12.33
N GLY A 155 13.87 16.72 -12.20
CA GLY A 155 12.48 16.64 -12.64
C GLY A 155 11.53 16.03 -11.60
N ILE A 156 11.88 16.13 -10.32
CA ILE A 156 10.96 15.91 -9.19
C ILE A 156 10.41 17.29 -8.80
N ASP A 157 9.09 17.46 -8.75
CA ASP A 157 8.48 18.78 -8.48
C ASP A 157 8.95 19.34 -7.13
N ARG A 158 9.25 20.64 -7.07
CA ARG A 158 9.70 21.30 -5.84
C ARG A 158 8.66 21.29 -4.72
N ARG A 159 7.40 21.03 -5.05
CA ARG A 159 6.24 20.91 -4.13
C ARG A 159 5.88 19.45 -3.82
N ALA A 160 6.54 18.48 -4.45
CA ALA A 160 6.30 17.05 -4.23
C ALA A 160 6.48 16.65 -2.76
N PRO A 161 5.58 15.86 -2.16
CA PRO A 161 5.69 15.44 -0.76
C PRO A 161 6.78 14.38 -0.59
N LEU A 162 8.04 14.82 -0.45
CA LEU A 162 9.15 13.91 -0.14
C LEU A 162 9.22 13.69 1.38
N PRO A 163 9.24 12.43 1.85
CA PRO A 163 9.31 12.13 3.26
C PRO A 163 10.68 12.50 3.86
N ALA A 164 10.68 12.83 5.14
CA ALA A 164 11.93 13.01 5.90
C ALA A 164 12.55 11.66 6.25
N PHE A 165 13.88 11.57 6.18
CA PHE A 165 14.62 10.40 6.64
C PHE A 165 14.75 10.41 8.17
N LYS A 166 14.59 9.24 8.80
CA LYS A 166 14.69 9.08 10.26
C LYS A 166 15.82 8.11 10.62
N ALA A 167 16.89 8.67 11.20
CA ALA A 167 18.02 7.89 11.71
C ALA A 167 17.86 7.53 13.20
N PRO A 168 18.33 6.35 13.66
CA PRO A 168 18.77 5.19 12.86
C PRO A 168 17.56 4.49 12.20
N PRO A 169 17.76 3.67 11.15
CA PRO A 169 16.66 2.96 10.50
C PRO A 169 16.03 1.95 11.45
N PHE A 170 14.76 1.60 11.25
CA PHE A 170 14.00 0.72 12.15
C PHE A 170 14.74 -0.59 12.46
N ARG A 171 15.30 -1.25 11.43
CA ARG A 171 16.02 -2.53 11.60
C ARG A 171 17.19 -2.46 12.59
N TRP A 172 17.81 -1.29 12.76
CA TRP A 172 18.91 -1.12 13.72
C TRP A 172 18.41 -0.97 15.16
N ARG A 173 17.17 -0.53 15.34
CA ARG A 173 16.49 -0.38 16.64
C ARG A 173 15.93 -1.69 17.18
N LEU A 174 15.82 -2.73 16.34
CA LEU A 174 15.25 -4.02 16.74
C LEU A 174 16.03 -4.65 17.89
N GLY A 175 15.36 -5.07 18.96
CA GLY A 175 15.98 -5.90 20.00
C GLY A 175 16.44 -7.26 19.44
N LYS A 176 17.37 -7.95 20.12
CA LYS A 176 17.84 -9.28 19.70
C LYS A 176 16.68 -10.28 19.49
N ARG A 177 15.62 -10.18 20.31
CA ARG A 177 14.40 -11.00 20.24
C ARG A 177 13.73 -10.99 18.85
N HIS A 178 13.77 -9.88 18.13
CA HIS A 178 13.10 -9.74 16.83
C HIS A 178 13.96 -10.15 15.63
N ARG A 179 15.28 -10.26 15.81
CA ARG A 179 16.25 -10.40 14.71
C ARG A 179 16.45 -11.86 14.26
N SER A 180 15.65 -12.81 14.75
CA SER A 180 15.80 -14.24 14.44
C SER A 180 15.83 -14.46 12.92
N ALA A 181 17.02 -14.74 12.42
CA ALA A 181 17.28 -14.96 10.99
C ALA A 181 16.97 -16.41 10.57
N GLN A 182 16.68 -17.28 11.54
CA GLN A 182 16.56 -18.71 11.36
C GLN A 182 15.23 -19.18 11.94
N LEU A 183 14.51 -19.98 11.15
CA LEU A 183 13.29 -20.68 11.56
C LEU A 183 13.57 -21.63 12.73
N ALA A 184 14.79 -22.17 12.80
CA ALA A 184 15.27 -22.99 13.90
C ALA A 184 15.33 -22.16 15.19
N GLY A 185 14.40 -22.40 16.11
CA GLY A 185 14.25 -21.68 17.37
C GLY A 185 13.22 -20.54 17.36
N ALA A 186 12.50 -20.34 16.25
CA ALA A 186 11.34 -19.47 16.23
C ALA A 186 10.17 -20.10 17.00
N PRO A 187 9.34 -19.31 17.71
CA PRO A 187 8.12 -19.81 18.33
C PRO A 187 7.16 -20.40 17.28
N PRO A 188 6.26 -21.31 17.67
CA PRO A 188 5.36 -21.93 16.70
C PRO A 188 4.41 -20.87 16.07
N PRO A 189 3.92 -21.11 14.84
CA PRO A 189 3.16 -20.12 14.06
C PRO A 189 1.90 -19.57 14.75
N GLU A 190 1.32 -20.32 15.68
CA GLU A 190 0.15 -19.91 16.46
C GLU A 190 0.48 -18.79 17.47
N ARG A 191 1.77 -18.60 17.79
CA ARG A 191 2.25 -17.64 18.79
C ARG A 191 3.21 -16.59 18.21
N ALA A 192 3.45 -16.61 16.90
CA ALA A 192 4.38 -15.68 16.26
C ALA A 192 3.93 -15.28 14.86
N VAL A 193 4.27 -14.04 14.50
CA VAL A 193 4.02 -13.49 13.15
C VAL A 193 5.30 -12.94 12.54
N VAL A 194 5.39 -13.00 11.22
CA VAL A 194 6.46 -12.38 10.45
C VAL A 194 6.05 -10.97 10.07
N TYR A 195 6.83 -9.96 10.46
CA TYR A 195 6.54 -8.58 10.11
C TYR A 195 7.33 -8.11 8.87
N PHE A 196 6.61 -7.74 7.82
CA PHE A 196 7.14 -7.12 6.61
C PHE A 196 7.08 -5.59 6.72
N HIS A 197 8.21 -4.97 7.05
CA HIS A 197 8.28 -3.53 7.34
C HIS A 197 8.38 -2.65 6.07
N GLY A 198 8.79 -3.21 4.93
CA GLY A 198 8.99 -2.47 3.68
C GLY A 198 10.03 -1.31 3.79
N CYS A 199 10.08 -0.43 2.79
CA CYS A 199 11.03 0.70 2.84
C CYS A 199 10.51 1.87 3.70
N ALA A 200 9.19 2.08 3.71
CA ALA A 200 8.53 3.20 4.39
C ALA A 200 8.84 3.22 5.89
N ALA A 201 8.44 2.15 6.58
CA ALA A 201 8.62 2.02 8.01
C ALA A 201 10.10 1.83 8.39
N ASN A 202 10.97 1.41 7.47
CA ASN A 202 12.39 1.29 7.78
C ASN A 202 13.15 2.62 7.79
N TYR A 203 12.91 3.49 6.80
CA TYR A 203 13.73 4.67 6.56
C TYR A 203 13.04 6.00 6.89
N TYR A 204 11.71 6.05 6.83
CA TYR A 204 10.94 7.30 6.90
C TYR A 204 10.01 7.34 8.10
N GLU A 205 9.30 6.24 8.36
CA GLU A 205 8.24 6.16 9.38
C GLU A 205 8.49 5.01 10.39
N PRO A 206 9.65 4.95 11.08
CA PRO A 206 9.96 3.88 12.02
C PRO A 206 9.02 3.81 13.24
N HIS A 207 8.25 4.87 13.49
CA HIS A 207 7.22 4.90 14.53
C HIS A 207 6.03 3.99 14.16
N VAL A 208 5.68 3.85 12.87
CA VAL A 208 4.62 2.93 12.42
C VAL A 208 5.03 1.48 12.68
N ALA A 209 6.27 1.12 12.39
CA ALA A 209 6.78 -0.22 12.71
C ALA A 209 6.86 -0.48 14.22
N ALA A 210 7.24 0.52 15.03
CA ALA A 210 7.23 0.38 16.48
C ALA A 210 5.81 0.14 17.03
N ALA A 211 4.82 0.91 16.56
CA ALA A 211 3.41 0.73 16.92
C ALA A 211 2.87 -0.65 16.49
N ALA A 212 3.27 -1.13 15.31
CA ALA A 212 2.90 -2.48 14.86
C ALA A 212 3.46 -3.58 15.75
N LEU A 213 4.73 -3.49 16.16
CA LEU A 213 5.31 -4.45 17.11
C LEU A 213 4.56 -4.43 18.44
N GLU A 214 4.28 -3.25 18.98
CA GLU A 214 3.52 -3.08 20.23
C GLU A 214 2.13 -3.68 20.16
N VAL A 215 1.37 -3.41 19.09
CA VAL A 215 0.01 -3.94 18.90
C VAL A 215 0.03 -5.47 18.71
N LEU A 216 0.96 -6.01 17.92
CA LEU A 216 1.06 -7.45 17.72
C LEU A 216 1.47 -8.19 19.01
N GLU A 217 2.43 -7.64 19.76
CA GLU A 217 2.86 -8.20 21.05
C GLU A 217 1.76 -8.11 22.12
N ARG A 218 1.00 -7.01 22.13
CA ARG A 218 -0.17 -6.85 23.01
C ARG A 218 -1.20 -7.95 22.78
N ASN A 219 -1.36 -8.39 21.53
CA ASN A 219 -2.24 -9.48 21.14
C ASN A 219 -1.59 -10.87 21.24
N GLY A 220 -0.50 -11.01 22.00
CA GLY A 220 0.10 -12.30 22.35
C GLY A 220 1.06 -12.89 21.32
N TYR A 221 1.39 -12.15 20.25
CA TYR A 221 2.29 -12.63 19.21
C TYR A 221 3.73 -12.16 19.43
N GLU A 222 4.67 -13.10 19.35
CA GLU A 222 6.07 -12.74 19.14
C GLU A 222 6.30 -12.29 17.69
N VAL A 223 6.95 -11.14 17.52
CA VAL A 223 7.17 -10.56 16.19
C VAL A 223 8.55 -10.92 15.66
N ILE A 224 8.59 -11.66 14.57
CA ILE A 224 9.80 -12.04 13.83
C ILE A 224 10.01 -11.03 12.70
N VAL A 225 11.18 -10.39 12.64
CA VAL A 225 11.51 -9.43 11.59
C VAL A 225 12.71 -9.96 10.78
N PRO A 226 12.47 -10.75 9.72
CA PRO A 226 13.54 -11.34 8.94
C PRO A 226 14.21 -10.29 8.04
N PRO A 227 15.43 -10.58 7.52
CA PRO A 227 16.05 -9.77 6.48
C PRO A 227 15.13 -9.63 5.27
N GLN A 228 14.91 -8.40 4.82
CA GLN A 228 14.02 -8.09 3.72
C GLN A 228 14.50 -6.82 3.01
N VAL A 229 14.05 -6.64 1.78
CA VAL A 229 14.28 -5.44 0.95
C VAL A 229 12.94 -4.79 0.62
N CYS A 230 12.95 -3.59 0.02
CA CYS A 230 11.73 -2.97 -0.49
C CYS A 230 10.91 -3.95 -1.34
N CYS A 231 9.57 -3.92 -1.20
CA CYS A 231 8.66 -4.78 -1.95
C CYS A 231 8.86 -4.68 -3.48
N GLY A 232 9.36 -3.55 -3.98
CA GLY A 232 9.63 -3.34 -5.41
C GLY A 232 8.57 -2.51 -6.12
N LEU A 233 7.48 -2.12 -5.46
CA LEU A 233 6.43 -1.26 -6.05
C LEU A 233 6.98 0.03 -6.69
N PRO A 234 7.91 0.79 -6.07
CA PRO A 234 8.47 1.97 -6.71
C PRO A 234 9.20 1.68 -8.03
N LEU A 235 9.76 0.47 -8.20
CA LEU A 235 10.36 0.03 -9.45
C LEU A 235 9.27 -0.30 -10.48
N ILE A 236 8.21 -1.01 -10.07
CA ILE A 236 7.02 -1.31 -10.91
C ILE A 236 6.40 -0.02 -11.45
N SER A 237 6.12 0.96 -10.57
CA SER A 237 5.53 2.25 -10.94
C SER A 237 6.40 3.07 -11.91
N ASN A 238 7.72 2.80 -11.94
CA ASN A 238 8.66 3.42 -12.86
C ASN A 238 8.99 2.55 -14.09
N GLY A 239 8.34 1.39 -14.25
CA GLY A 239 8.56 0.48 -15.38
C GLY A 239 9.90 -0.29 -15.33
N LEU A 240 10.54 -0.36 -14.17
CA LEU A 240 11.84 -1.02 -13.96
C LEU A 240 11.64 -2.50 -13.56
N TYR A 241 10.92 -3.25 -14.40
CA TYR A 241 10.45 -4.61 -14.07
C TYR A 241 11.56 -5.61 -13.80
N GLY A 242 12.68 -5.56 -14.51
CA GLY A 242 13.83 -6.45 -14.25
C GLY A 242 14.41 -6.26 -12.85
N ALA A 243 14.61 -5.01 -12.43
CA ALA A 243 15.06 -4.69 -11.07
C ALA A 243 14.00 -5.05 -10.03
N ALA A 244 12.71 -4.86 -10.35
CA ALA A 244 11.60 -5.24 -9.48
C ALA A 244 11.56 -6.76 -9.24
N ARG A 245 11.71 -7.58 -10.28
CA ARG A 245 11.85 -9.04 -10.19
C ARG A 245 13.01 -9.44 -9.29
N GLY A 246 14.16 -8.77 -9.43
CA GLY A 246 15.32 -9.01 -8.56
C GLY A 246 15.04 -8.74 -7.08
N ARG A 247 14.26 -7.71 -6.74
CA ARG A 247 13.84 -7.45 -5.33
C ARG A 247 12.81 -8.46 -4.85
N ALA A 248 11.83 -8.78 -5.69
CA ALA A 248 10.80 -9.77 -5.38
C ALA A 248 11.44 -11.13 -5.05
N ARG A 249 12.39 -11.59 -5.87
CA ARG A 249 13.13 -12.85 -5.63
C ARG A 249 13.84 -12.89 -4.27
N ARG A 250 14.55 -11.82 -3.89
CA ARG A 250 15.19 -11.71 -2.57
C ARG A 250 14.21 -11.79 -1.41
N ASN A 251 13.02 -11.19 -1.56
CA ASN A 251 11.98 -11.31 -0.53
C ASN A 251 11.40 -12.73 -0.50
N LEU A 252 11.10 -13.34 -1.66
CA LEU A 252 10.57 -14.70 -1.75
C LEU A 252 11.52 -15.74 -1.13
N GLU A 253 12.83 -15.63 -1.39
CA GLU A 253 13.87 -16.50 -0.81
C GLU A 253 13.80 -16.56 0.74
N VAL A 254 13.40 -15.46 1.37
CA VAL A 254 13.33 -15.35 2.84
C VAL A 254 11.94 -15.60 3.39
N LEU A 255 10.89 -15.14 2.69
CA LEU A 255 9.50 -15.19 3.18
C LEU A 255 8.85 -16.54 2.92
N ALA A 256 9.19 -17.23 1.82
CA ALA A 256 8.55 -18.49 1.45
C ALA A 256 8.77 -19.60 2.50
N ARG A 257 9.93 -19.63 3.15
CA ARG A 257 10.21 -20.56 4.26
C ARG A 257 9.28 -20.35 5.46
N TYR A 258 8.90 -19.11 5.76
CA TYR A 258 7.97 -18.81 6.85
C TYR A 258 6.53 -19.11 6.43
N ALA A 259 6.15 -18.71 5.21
CA ALA A 259 4.84 -19.02 4.66
C ALA A 259 4.56 -20.53 4.64
N ARG A 260 5.50 -21.34 4.13
CA ARG A 260 5.39 -22.80 4.11
C ARG A 260 5.38 -23.45 5.51
N ALA A 261 5.93 -22.75 6.50
CA ALA A 261 5.90 -23.18 7.89
C ALA A 261 4.62 -22.72 8.63
N GLY A 262 3.67 -22.07 7.95
CA GLY A 262 2.37 -21.68 8.50
C GLY A 262 2.31 -20.29 9.14
N TYR A 263 3.40 -19.51 9.11
CA TYR A 263 3.42 -18.17 9.70
C TYR A 263 2.62 -17.19 8.85
N ARG A 264 1.94 -16.25 9.51
CA ARG A 264 1.36 -15.06 8.86
C ARG A 264 2.43 -13.99 8.65
N ILE A 265 2.45 -13.40 7.46
CA ILE A 265 3.34 -12.31 7.06
C ILE A 265 2.53 -11.01 7.08
N VAL A 266 2.66 -10.23 8.14
CA VAL A 266 1.86 -9.02 8.38
C VAL A 266 2.64 -7.77 7.95
N GLY A 267 1.99 -6.85 7.24
CA GLY A 267 2.58 -5.56 6.84
C GLY A 267 1.70 -4.35 7.17
N THR A 268 2.33 -3.20 7.38
CA THR A 268 1.69 -1.89 7.69
C THR A 268 1.59 -0.97 6.47
N SER A 269 1.78 -1.52 5.29
CA SER A 269 1.67 -0.76 4.05
C SER A 269 0.85 -1.57 3.09
N THR A 270 -0.39 -1.10 2.86
CA THR A 270 -1.30 -1.66 1.85
C THR A 270 -0.64 -1.70 0.47
N SER A 271 0.28 -0.78 0.19
CA SER A 271 1.05 -0.79 -1.06
C SER A 271 2.00 -1.99 -1.14
N CYS A 272 2.69 -2.29 -0.03
CA CYS A 272 3.60 -3.42 0.08
C CYS A 272 2.86 -4.76 0.12
N THR A 273 1.83 -4.89 0.96
CA THR A 273 1.06 -6.13 1.10
C THR A 273 0.31 -6.46 -0.19
N HIS A 274 -0.24 -5.47 -0.91
CA HIS A 274 -0.80 -5.71 -2.26
C HIS A 274 0.25 -6.24 -3.23
N THR A 275 1.46 -5.67 -3.16
CA THR A 275 2.54 -6.04 -4.05
C THR A 275 2.93 -7.51 -3.87
N LEU A 276 3.00 -7.96 -2.61
CA LEU A 276 3.30 -9.35 -2.26
C LEU A 276 2.14 -10.30 -2.61
N LYS A 277 0.88 -9.90 -2.36
CA LYS A 277 -0.32 -10.69 -2.63
C LYS A 277 -0.60 -10.89 -4.13
N SER A 278 -0.39 -9.84 -4.94
CA SER A 278 -0.93 -9.78 -6.30
C SER A 278 0.12 -9.38 -7.34
N GLU A 279 0.80 -8.24 -7.14
CA GLU A 279 1.63 -7.64 -8.20
C GLU A 279 2.86 -8.47 -8.56
N TYR A 280 3.42 -9.26 -7.64
CA TYR A 280 4.49 -10.21 -8.00
C TYR A 280 4.04 -11.18 -9.11
N ARG A 281 2.80 -11.65 -9.03
CA ARG A 281 2.24 -12.60 -10.00
C ARG A 281 1.77 -11.87 -11.25
N GLU A 282 0.94 -10.83 -11.09
CA GLU A 282 0.27 -10.15 -12.19
C GLU A 282 1.18 -9.21 -12.99
N MET A 283 2.15 -8.57 -12.31
CA MET A 283 2.97 -7.51 -12.90
C MET A 283 4.43 -7.90 -13.12
N LEU A 284 4.95 -8.84 -12.34
CA LEU A 284 6.32 -9.34 -12.47
C LEU A 284 6.41 -10.74 -13.09
N ASP A 285 5.28 -11.38 -13.38
CA ASP A 285 5.22 -12.74 -13.91
C ASP A 285 5.92 -13.77 -13.02
N LEU A 286 5.88 -13.54 -11.70
CA LEU A 286 6.40 -14.45 -10.69
C LEU A 286 5.23 -15.20 -10.06
N ASP A 287 4.81 -16.31 -10.68
CA ASP A 287 3.69 -17.15 -10.23
C ASP A 287 4.10 -18.60 -9.89
N ASP A 288 5.32 -18.76 -9.39
CA ASP A 288 5.78 -20.05 -8.86
C ASP A 288 5.26 -20.32 -7.44
N ALA A 289 5.58 -21.51 -6.92
CA ALA A 289 5.08 -21.97 -5.62
C ALA A 289 5.49 -21.07 -4.44
N ASP A 290 6.65 -20.41 -4.51
CA ASP A 290 7.09 -19.50 -3.44
C ASP A 290 6.29 -18.20 -3.48
N ALA A 291 6.05 -17.65 -4.67
CA ALA A 291 5.21 -16.47 -4.83
C ALA A 291 3.77 -16.70 -4.35
N ARG A 292 3.18 -17.86 -4.67
CA ARG A 292 1.84 -18.24 -4.21
C ARG A 292 1.78 -18.43 -2.70
N ALA A 293 2.72 -19.18 -2.12
CA ALA A 293 2.78 -19.37 -0.67
C ALA A 293 2.91 -18.04 0.09
N VAL A 294 3.78 -17.15 -0.37
CA VAL A 294 3.94 -15.82 0.25
C VAL A 294 2.68 -14.97 0.07
N ALA A 295 2.04 -15.00 -1.10
CA ALA A 295 0.80 -14.27 -1.33
C ALA A 295 -0.31 -14.70 -0.36
N ASP A 296 -0.53 -16.02 -0.22
CA ASP A 296 -1.56 -16.59 0.66
C ASP A 296 -1.27 -16.34 2.16
N ALA A 297 0.02 -16.26 2.52
CA ALA A 297 0.46 -15.98 3.88
C ALA A 297 0.56 -14.49 4.21
N THR A 298 0.39 -13.58 3.24
CA THR A 298 0.52 -12.13 3.46
C THR A 298 -0.79 -11.53 3.96
N TRP A 299 -0.70 -10.63 4.95
CA TRP A 299 -1.84 -9.94 5.57
C TRP A 299 -1.53 -8.45 5.69
N ASP A 300 -2.54 -7.62 5.43
CA ASP A 300 -2.52 -6.26 5.95
C ASP A 300 -2.70 -6.30 7.49
N ILE A 301 -2.07 -5.40 8.22
CA ILE A 301 -2.15 -5.42 9.68
C ILE A 301 -3.57 -5.21 10.21
N CYS A 302 -4.37 -4.34 9.58
CA CYS A 302 -5.74 -4.12 10.01
C CYS A 302 -6.61 -5.33 9.64
N GLU A 303 -6.38 -5.97 8.49
CA GLU A 303 -7.01 -7.24 8.10
C GLU A 303 -6.70 -8.36 9.10
N PHE A 304 -5.43 -8.49 9.51
CA PHE A 304 -5.01 -9.49 10.49
C PHE A 304 -5.65 -9.27 11.87
N LEU A 305 -5.67 -8.03 12.35
CA LEU A 305 -6.28 -7.72 13.65
C LEU A 305 -7.80 -7.91 13.63
N LEU A 306 -8.47 -7.64 12.51
CA LEU A 306 -9.89 -7.91 12.36
C LEU A 306 -10.18 -9.42 12.34
N ASP A 307 -9.35 -10.23 11.66
CA ASP A 307 -9.44 -11.70 11.71
C ASP A 307 -9.27 -12.25 13.14
N LEU A 308 -8.38 -11.65 13.94
CA LEU A 308 -8.29 -11.98 15.37
C LEU A 308 -9.57 -11.59 16.13
N HIS A 309 -10.20 -10.47 15.80
CA HIS A 309 -11.44 -10.03 16.44
C HIS A 309 -12.58 -10.99 16.13
N ASP A 310 -12.75 -11.35 14.86
CA ASP A 310 -13.78 -12.29 14.40
C ASP A 310 -13.59 -13.69 15.00
N GLY A 311 -12.35 -14.05 15.37
CA GLY A 311 -12.01 -15.27 16.08
C GLY A 311 -11.99 -15.17 17.61
N ASP A 312 -12.48 -14.07 18.22
CA ASP A 312 -12.46 -13.80 19.67
C ASP A 312 -11.05 -13.82 20.32
N ASN A 313 -10.00 -13.57 19.52
CA ASN A 313 -8.60 -13.59 19.95
C ASN A 313 -7.96 -12.20 20.04
N LEU A 314 -8.64 -11.14 19.59
CA LEU A 314 -8.16 -9.76 19.73
C LEU A 314 -8.37 -9.25 21.16
N ASP A 315 -7.33 -8.69 21.78
CA ASP A 315 -7.48 -7.89 22.98
C ASP A 315 -8.25 -6.60 22.63
N THR A 316 -9.53 -6.55 23.04
CA THR A 316 -10.41 -5.40 22.83
C THR A 316 -10.46 -4.46 24.03
N ALA A 317 -9.55 -4.61 25.00
CA ALA A 317 -9.41 -3.70 26.14
C ALA A 317 -8.82 -2.34 25.73
N PHE A 318 -9.51 -1.63 24.83
CA PHE A 318 -9.14 -0.31 24.37
C PHE A 318 -9.53 0.77 25.39
N GLY A 319 -8.65 1.75 25.56
CA GLY A 319 -8.91 2.98 26.29
C GLY A 319 -9.70 3.97 25.43
N THR A 320 -10.18 5.04 26.07
CA THR A 320 -10.96 6.06 25.36
C THR A 320 -10.06 6.95 24.52
N VAL A 321 -10.36 7.10 23.24
CA VAL A 321 -9.70 8.03 22.31
C VAL A 321 -10.76 9.01 21.80
N ALA A 322 -10.98 10.11 22.52
CA ALA A 322 -12.00 11.10 22.18
C ALA A 322 -11.59 11.95 20.97
N ALA A 323 -11.85 11.46 19.77
CA ALA A 323 -11.51 12.13 18.51
C ALA A 323 -12.51 11.79 17.39
N THR A 324 -12.81 12.78 16.55
CA THR A 324 -13.44 12.55 15.25
C THR A 324 -12.35 12.56 14.19
N LEU A 325 -12.22 11.47 13.43
CA LEU A 325 -11.05 11.19 12.61
C LEU A 325 -11.44 10.84 11.17
N PRO A 326 -11.20 11.72 10.19
CA PRO A 326 -11.34 11.37 8.79
C PRO A 326 -10.39 10.24 8.44
N TYR A 327 -10.91 9.22 7.76
CA TYR A 327 -10.17 8.07 7.30
C TYR A 327 -10.19 8.01 5.77
N HIS A 328 -9.00 7.89 5.18
CA HIS A 328 -8.82 7.68 3.76
C HIS A 328 -8.39 6.24 3.49
N ALA A 329 -9.31 5.46 2.94
CA ALA A 329 -9.04 4.13 2.38
C ALA A 329 -8.19 4.26 1.10
N PRO A 330 -6.91 3.82 1.10
CA PRO A 330 -6.05 3.94 -0.07
C PRO A 330 -6.51 3.00 -1.19
N CYS A 331 -6.21 3.34 -2.45
CA CYS A 331 -6.66 2.53 -3.58
C CYS A 331 -6.13 1.10 -3.57
N GLN A 332 -4.92 0.85 -3.05
CA GLN A 332 -4.38 -0.50 -2.92
C GLN A 332 -5.18 -1.36 -1.93
N LEU A 333 -5.71 -0.78 -0.84
CA LEU A 333 -6.61 -1.50 0.08
C LEU A 333 -7.86 -1.99 -0.65
N ARG A 334 -8.42 -1.15 -1.53
CA ARG A 334 -9.59 -1.53 -2.33
C ARG A 334 -9.25 -2.63 -3.34
N SER A 335 -8.05 -2.59 -3.94
CA SER A 335 -7.56 -3.65 -4.83
C SER A 335 -7.33 -4.99 -4.12
N HIS A 336 -7.11 -4.99 -2.80
CA HIS A 336 -7.07 -6.25 -2.02
C HIS A 336 -8.45 -6.93 -1.94
N GLY A 337 -9.54 -6.17 -1.96
CA GLY A 337 -10.89 -6.70 -1.76
C GLY A 337 -11.20 -7.16 -0.33
N ILE A 338 -10.51 -6.60 0.68
CA ILE A 338 -10.60 -7.01 2.09
C ILE A 338 -11.53 -6.12 2.93
N GLY A 339 -12.37 -5.30 2.30
CA GLY A 339 -13.24 -4.35 3.00
C GLY A 339 -12.49 -3.12 3.54
N LEU A 340 -12.90 -2.63 4.70
CA LEU A 340 -12.31 -1.47 5.39
C LEU A 340 -11.89 -1.80 6.83
N PRO A 341 -10.95 -2.75 7.05
CA PRO A 341 -10.70 -3.29 8.39
C PRO A 341 -10.29 -2.26 9.44
N ALA A 342 -9.64 -1.17 9.01
CA ALA A 342 -9.29 -0.07 9.91
C ALA A 342 -10.53 0.62 10.52
N LEU A 343 -11.60 0.83 9.74
CA LEU A 343 -12.84 1.43 10.24
C LEU A 343 -13.56 0.50 11.21
N ASP A 344 -13.61 -0.79 10.89
CA ASP A 344 -14.22 -1.82 11.73
C ASP A 344 -13.49 -1.91 13.08
N LEU A 345 -12.15 -1.88 13.07
CA LEU A 345 -11.35 -1.83 14.30
C LEU A 345 -11.52 -0.51 15.07
N PHE A 346 -11.63 0.64 14.39
CA PHE A 346 -11.87 1.91 15.05
C PHE A 346 -13.22 1.96 15.77
N ALA A 347 -14.24 1.28 15.24
CA ALA A 347 -15.55 1.18 15.90
C ALA A 347 -15.48 0.46 17.26
N LEU A 348 -14.44 -0.34 17.50
CA LEU A 348 -14.19 -0.99 18.79
C LEU A 348 -13.54 -0.05 19.83
N VAL A 349 -12.98 1.08 19.41
CA VAL A 349 -12.25 2.01 20.29
C VAL A 349 -13.23 3.02 20.91
N PRO A 350 -13.41 3.04 22.23
CA PRO A 350 -14.34 3.95 22.88
C PRO A 350 -14.02 5.42 22.58
N GLY A 351 -15.03 6.20 22.20
CA GLY A 351 -14.91 7.64 21.96
C GLY A 351 -14.28 8.04 20.63
N LEU A 352 -13.82 7.08 19.82
CA LEU A 352 -13.29 7.33 18.49
C LEU A 352 -14.41 7.30 17.46
N GLU A 353 -14.60 8.39 16.73
CA GLU A 353 -15.53 8.48 15.60
C GLU A 353 -14.74 8.58 14.30
N ALA A 354 -14.53 7.45 13.62
CA ALA A 354 -13.86 7.44 12.33
C ALA A 354 -14.85 7.68 11.18
N ILE A 355 -14.54 8.62 10.28
CA ILE A 355 -15.39 9.01 9.16
C ILE A 355 -14.72 8.63 7.84
N ASP A 356 -15.32 7.74 7.05
CA ASP A 356 -14.83 7.45 5.69
C ASP A 356 -14.93 8.68 4.79
N THR A 357 -13.93 8.87 3.94
CA THR A 357 -13.84 9.98 2.99
C THR A 357 -14.40 9.63 1.61
N ASP A 358 -15.25 8.62 1.50
CA ASP A 358 -15.94 8.14 0.28
C ASP A 358 -14.99 7.78 -0.88
N HIS A 359 -13.79 7.30 -0.55
CA HIS A 359 -12.83 6.70 -1.49
C HIS A 359 -12.32 7.61 -2.63
N ASP A 360 -12.36 8.93 -2.46
CA ASP A 360 -11.69 9.86 -3.37
C ASP A 360 -10.18 9.58 -3.41
N CYS A 361 -9.58 9.50 -4.61
CA CYS A 361 -8.16 9.20 -4.77
C CYS A 361 -7.29 10.35 -4.23
N CYS A 362 -6.19 10.06 -3.53
CA CYS A 362 -5.23 11.07 -3.09
C CYS A 362 -4.37 11.66 -4.24
N GLY A 363 -4.33 11.00 -5.40
CA GLY A 363 -3.63 11.45 -6.62
C GLY A 363 -2.15 11.08 -6.74
N ILE A 364 -1.47 10.65 -5.68
CA ILE A 364 -0.01 10.44 -5.72
C ILE A 364 0.43 9.22 -6.54
N ALA A 365 -0.37 8.15 -6.55
CA ALA A 365 -0.13 6.88 -7.26
C ALA A 365 1.34 6.44 -7.29
N GLY A 366 1.89 6.10 -6.12
CA GLY A 366 3.30 5.75 -5.95
C GLY A 366 4.21 6.95 -6.19
N THR A 367 4.97 6.93 -7.29
CA THR A 367 5.91 8.02 -7.64
C THR A 367 5.33 9.00 -8.67
N TYR A 368 4.11 8.76 -9.17
CA TYR A 368 3.48 9.57 -10.21
C TYR A 368 3.38 11.04 -9.80
N GLY A 369 2.81 11.32 -8.63
CA GLY A 369 2.63 12.66 -8.09
C GLY A 369 3.92 13.35 -7.65
N LEU A 370 5.07 12.69 -7.74
CA LEU A 370 6.37 13.33 -7.45
C LEU A 370 6.98 13.95 -8.71
N LYS A 371 6.57 13.51 -9.90
CA LYS A 371 7.18 13.91 -11.18
C LYS A 371 6.66 15.28 -11.59
N LYS A 372 7.57 16.18 -11.99
CA LYS A 372 7.27 17.56 -12.38
C LYS A 372 6.09 17.67 -13.35
N GLU A 373 6.12 16.89 -14.43
CA GLU A 373 5.10 16.91 -15.48
C GLU A 373 3.73 16.32 -15.08
N LYS A 374 3.65 15.70 -13.89
CA LYS A 374 2.47 15.00 -13.38
C LYS A 374 1.97 15.54 -12.03
N TYR A 375 2.73 16.42 -11.39
CA TYR A 375 2.41 16.94 -10.07
C TYR A 375 1.06 17.67 -10.05
N ASP A 376 0.84 18.61 -10.96
CA ASP A 376 -0.43 19.36 -10.98
C ASP A 376 -1.63 18.46 -11.32
N ILE A 377 -1.42 17.43 -12.16
CA ILE A 377 -2.44 16.39 -12.44
C ILE A 377 -2.76 15.62 -11.16
N ALA A 378 -1.75 15.18 -10.42
CA ALA A 378 -1.93 14.47 -9.15
C ALA A 378 -2.67 15.32 -8.11
N MET A 379 -2.34 16.61 -8.01
CA MET A 379 -3.05 17.54 -7.13
C MET A 379 -4.52 17.72 -7.55
N ALA A 380 -4.79 17.86 -8.85
CA ALA A 380 -6.16 17.96 -9.36
C ALA A 380 -6.98 16.68 -9.12
N VAL A 381 -6.36 15.50 -9.25
CA VAL A 381 -6.99 14.22 -8.86
C VAL A 381 -7.36 14.20 -7.39
N GLY A 382 -6.46 14.65 -6.51
CA GLY A 382 -6.59 14.61 -5.05
C GLY A 382 -7.47 15.69 -4.44
N GLU A 383 -7.74 16.77 -5.16
CA GLU A 383 -8.44 17.95 -4.63
C GLU A 383 -9.83 17.67 -4.02
N PRO A 384 -10.68 16.76 -4.54
CA PRO A 384 -11.94 16.38 -3.88
C PRO A 384 -11.72 15.85 -2.45
N LEU A 385 -10.75 14.93 -2.27
CA LEU A 385 -10.37 14.40 -0.96
C LEU A 385 -9.82 15.51 -0.05
N PHE A 386 -8.91 16.32 -0.57
CA PHE A 386 -8.25 17.37 0.22
C PHE A 386 -9.27 18.40 0.71
N ARG A 387 -10.24 18.78 -0.12
CA ARG A 387 -11.33 19.68 0.25
C ARG A 387 -12.20 19.09 1.34
N LYS A 388 -12.54 17.80 1.25
CA LYS A 388 -13.35 17.11 2.27
C LYS A 388 -12.67 17.16 3.64
N ILE A 389 -11.40 16.78 3.71
CA ILE A 389 -10.60 16.83 4.94
C ILE A 389 -10.52 18.26 5.49
N ARG A 390 -10.25 19.26 4.65
CA ARG A 390 -10.23 20.68 5.08
C ARG A 390 -11.59 21.15 5.60
N SER A 391 -12.69 20.75 4.94
CA SER A 391 -14.05 21.16 5.32
C SER A 391 -14.52 20.57 6.65
N MET A 392 -13.95 19.43 7.07
CA MET A 392 -14.18 18.84 8.37
C MET A 392 -13.43 19.56 9.50
N GLY A 393 -12.55 20.53 9.19
CA GLY A 393 -11.71 21.20 10.18
C GLY A 393 -10.73 20.26 10.89
N ALA A 394 -10.47 19.09 10.29
CA ALA A 394 -9.68 18.05 10.92
C ALA A 394 -8.20 18.42 10.98
N THR A 395 -7.63 18.41 12.18
CA THR A 395 -6.19 18.59 12.41
C THR A 395 -5.41 17.28 12.25
N GLU A 396 -6.12 16.15 12.27
CA GLU A 396 -5.58 14.81 12.14
C GLU A 396 -6.48 13.94 11.24
N ALA A 397 -5.89 13.02 10.49
CA ALA A 397 -6.58 12.04 9.66
C ALA A 397 -5.81 10.71 9.63
N ALA A 398 -6.47 9.62 9.25
CA ALA A 398 -5.86 8.30 9.13
C ALA A 398 -5.83 7.78 7.68
N CYS A 399 -4.76 7.05 7.35
CA CYS A 399 -4.65 6.30 6.09
C CYS A 399 -3.56 5.23 6.24
N ASP A 400 -3.78 4.04 5.67
CA ASP A 400 -2.87 2.88 5.76
C ASP A 400 -1.64 3.05 4.85
N SER A 401 -1.75 3.77 3.73
CA SER A 401 -0.65 3.94 2.77
C SER A 401 0.21 5.16 3.06
N GLU A 402 1.52 4.95 3.18
CA GLU A 402 2.53 5.98 3.39
C GLU A 402 2.50 7.11 2.36
N THR A 403 2.42 6.78 1.06
CA THR A 403 2.45 7.81 0.02
C THR A 403 1.18 8.65 0.04
N CYS A 404 0.03 8.02 0.33
CA CYS A 404 -1.23 8.74 0.52
C CYS A 404 -1.14 9.68 1.72
N ARG A 405 -0.60 9.23 2.86
CA ARG A 405 -0.35 10.08 4.03
C ARG A 405 0.52 11.28 3.68
N TRP A 406 1.64 11.10 2.98
CA TRP A 406 2.53 12.21 2.60
C TRP A 406 1.84 13.23 1.70
N GLN A 407 1.07 12.77 0.71
CA GLN A 407 0.32 13.62 -0.21
C GLN A 407 -0.77 14.41 0.49
N ILE A 408 -1.60 13.73 1.29
CA ILE A 408 -2.72 14.36 1.99
C ILE A 408 -2.20 15.35 3.03
N ALA A 409 -1.16 14.99 3.80
CA ALA A 409 -0.54 15.89 4.77
C ALA A 409 0.00 17.16 4.09
N ALA A 410 0.71 17.02 2.97
CA ALA A 410 1.24 18.16 2.23
C ALA A 410 0.14 19.05 1.62
N ALA A 411 -0.98 18.47 1.20
CA ALA A 411 -2.07 19.20 0.53
C ALA A 411 -3.08 19.85 1.50
N THR A 412 -3.20 19.32 2.72
CA THR A 412 -4.22 19.74 3.70
C THR A 412 -3.62 20.42 4.94
N GLY A 413 -2.36 20.14 5.26
CA GLY A 413 -1.73 20.55 6.52
C GLY A 413 -2.12 19.70 7.73
N ALA A 414 -3.05 18.75 7.58
CA ALA A 414 -3.43 17.82 8.64
C ALA A 414 -2.27 16.85 8.96
N ARG A 415 -2.20 16.39 10.21
CA ARG A 415 -1.32 15.29 10.60
C ARG A 415 -1.94 13.98 10.13
N LEU A 416 -1.19 13.17 9.39
CA LEU A 416 -1.67 11.87 8.91
C LEU A 416 -1.01 10.75 9.71
N ARG A 417 -1.83 9.81 10.20
CA ARG A 417 -1.38 8.65 10.99
C ARG A 417 -1.75 7.34 10.32
N HIS A 418 -0.94 6.31 10.54
CA HIS A 418 -1.33 4.95 10.22
C HIS A 418 -2.33 4.44 11.27
N PRO A 419 -3.40 3.69 10.90
CA PRO A 419 -4.38 3.14 11.84
C PRO A 419 -3.78 2.41 13.04
N VAL A 420 -2.77 1.55 12.82
CA VAL A 420 -2.04 0.88 13.90
C VAL A 420 -1.49 1.81 15.00
N GLU A 421 -1.13 3.05 14.69
CA GLU A 421 -0.66 3.99 15.71
C GLU A 421 -1.79 4.45 16.63
N ILE A 422 -3.01 4.57 16.09
CA ILE A 422 -4.20 4.96 16.84
C ILE A 422 -4.65 3.79 17.72
N LEU A 423 -4.57 2.56 17.21
CA LEU A 423 -4.82 1.35 18.02
C LEU A 423 -3.78 1.21 19.15
N ALA A 424 -2.51 1.50 18.89
CA ALA A 424 -1.47 1.52 19.93
C ALA A 424 -1.78 2.57 21.01
N ASP A 425 -2.19 3.79 20.62
CA ASP A 425 -2.60 4.81 21.58
C ASP A 425 -3.83 4.39 22.40
N ALA A 426 -4.78 3.68 21.77
CA ALA A 426 -5.95 3.14 22.47
C ALA A 426 -5.54 2.10 23.53
N TYR A 427 -4.60 1.19 23.24
CA TYR A 427 -4.06 0.27 24.24
C TYR A 427 -3.35 1.00 25.38
N ARG A 428 -2.48 1.98 25.06
CA ARG A 428 -1.80 2.78 26.09
C ARG A 428 -2.78 3.55 26.98
N ALA A 429 -3.87 4.07 26.41
CA ALA A 429 -4.91 4.75 27.16
C ALA A 429 -5.63 3.81 28.15
N ALA A 430 -5.81 2.53 27.80
CA ALA A 430 -6.34 1.54 28.74
C ALA A 430 -5.36 1.25 29.89
N ASP A 431 -4.07 1.11 29.58
CA ASP A 431 -3.05 0.83 30.58
C ASP A 431 -2.93 1.97 31.62
N VAL A 432 -3.09 3.23 31.19
CA VAL A 432 -3.12 4.40 32.08
C VAL A 432 -4.39 4.45 32.94
N ALA A 433 -5.54 4.07 32.40
CA ALA A 433 -6.81 4.06 33.13
C ALA A 433 -6.87 2.97 34.23
N GLY A 434 -6.01 1.96 34.16
CA GLY A 434 -6.01 0.80 35.04
C GLY A 434 -7.17 -0.17 34.77
N PRO A 435 -7.18 -1.37 35.38
CA PRO A 435 -8.27 -2.32 35.19
C PRO A 435 -9.58 -1.70 35.67
N LYS A 436 -10.56 -1.55 34.76
CA LYS A 436 -11.93 -1.20 35.14
C LYS A 436 -12.43 -2.28 36.09
N SER A 437 -12.63 -1.93 37.36
CA SER A 437 -13.34 -2.80 38.30
C SER A 437 -14.69 -3.17 37.65
N PRO A 438 -15.09 -4.45 37.64
CA PRO A 438 -16.35 -4.84 37.02
C PRO A 438 -17.46 -3.98 37.63
N ALA A 439 -18.23 -3.32 36.76
CA ALA A 439 -19.32 -2.45 37.17
C ALA A 439 -20.12 -3.18 38.24
N ARG A 440 -20.16 -2.61 39.46
CA ARG A 440 -21.05 -3.10 40.51
C ARG A 440 -22.45 -3.04 39.93
N THR A 441 -23.01 -4.19 39.60
CA THR A 441 -24.45 -4.35 39.44
C THR A 441 -25.08 -3.82 40.72
N GLU A 442 -25.74 -2.67 40.64
CA GLU A 442 -26.59 -2.19 41.72
C GLU A 442 -27.59 -3.30 42.04
N PRO A 443 -27.75 -3.69 43.32
CA PRO A 443 -28.71 -4.70 43.67
C PRO A 443 -30.10 -4.16 43.35
N ALA A 444 -30.82 -4.90 42.50
CA ALA A 444 -32.22 -4.63 42.18
C ALA A 444 -33.00 -4.33 43.46
N ALA A 445 -33.60 -3.14 43.51
CA ALA A 445 -34.46 -2.72 44.60
C ALA A 445 -35.55 -3.78 44.80
N ARG A 446 -35.55 -4.39 45.99
CA ARG A 446 -36.61 -5.32 46.40
C ARG A 446 -37.92 -4.53 46.48
N SER A 447 -38.83 -4.79 45.55
CA SER A 447 -40.22 -4.37 45.68
C SER A 447 -40.86 -5.15 46.83
N SER A 448 -41.24 -4.44 47.89
CA SER A 448 -42.04 -4.97 49.00
C SER A 448 -43.44 -5.42 48.49
N PRO A 449 -43.96 -6.57 48.94
CA PRO A 449 -45.32 -6.97 48.61
C PRO A 449 -46.32 -6.19 49.47
N THR A 450 -47.22 -5.45 48.82
CA THR A 450 -48.44 -4.91 49.43
C THR A 450 -49.40 -6.05 49.76
N ALA A 451 -49.78 -6.14 51.04
CA ALA A 451 -50.85 -7.03 51.50
C ALA A 451 -52.23 -6.57 50.98
N PRO A 452 -53.18 -7.49 50.75
CA PRO A 452 -54.55 -7.12 50.38
C PRO A 452 -55.34 -6.72 51.63
N ALA A 453 -56.00 -5.56 51.57
CA ALA A 453 -57.09 -5.20 52.47
C ALA A 453 -58.40 -5.72 51.87
N GLY A 454 -59.20 -6.38 52.70
CA GLY A 454 -60.46 -7.01 52.32
C GLY A 454 -61.57 -6.05 51.92
N GLY A 455 -62.52 -6.61 51.18
CA GLY A 455 -63.79 -6.04 50.73
C GLY A 455 -64.47 -7.03 49.82
#